data_AF-A0ABD1WEC5-F1
#
_entry.id   AF-A0ABD1WEC5-F1
#
_cell.length_a   1.000
_cell.length_b   1.000
_cell.length_c   1.000
_cell.angle_alpha   90.00
_cell.angle_beta   90.00
_cell.angle_gamma   90.00
#
_symmetry.space_group_name_H-M   'P 1'
#
loop_
_entity.id
_entity.type
_entity.pdbx_description
1 polymer ?
#
loop_
_entity_poly.entity_id
_entity_poly.type
_entity_poly.pdbx_seq_one_letter_code
_entity_poly.pdbx_strand_id
1 'polypeptide(L)'
;MQKAVSITKTIFLVIFYHSLSIVSSVDTLKQGDRLNSSTYLVSANGVFTLGFYSPQNTNRVYLGIWFNYTYGPIWLWNRDKPIIDNSGVLTISSTMKLIINSSGGGPIDLYANENGMNITATLLNSGNFVVKEMSINGFGDKVLWQSFDYPTDTLLPRMKLGVNLMTGRNWSITSWFSENNPAAGAFTLEWDPSRHRLIIRRREVVYWTSGDLKDYIDEDRPDLKLKKFENIGYGYDPYNFIYNFVNVTKDDEDYMSYFLETDPNRTPDNKKISGWKLNYDCFVLLL
;
A
#
# COMPACT_ATOMS: atom_id res chain seq x y z
N MET A 1 -41.54 -17.90 -61.83
CA MET A 1 -40.82 -18.37 -60.62
C MET A 1 -39.94 -17.24 -60.12
N GLN A 2 -40.12 -16.88 -58.84
CA GLN A 2 -39.39 -15.95 -57.94
C GLN A 2 -38.60 -14.76 -58.52
N LYS A 3 -39.09 -13.54 -58.24
CA LYS A 3 -38.28 -12.31 -58.20
C LYS A 3 -37.56 -12.26 -56.84
N ALA A 4 -36.24 -12.19 -56.85
CA ALA A 4 -35.43 -12.00 -55.65
C ALA A 4 -35.60 -10.57 -55.11
N VAL A 5 -35.99 -10.46 -53.83
CA VAL A 5 -36.04 -9.20 -53.10
C VAL A 5 -34.68 -9.02 -52.42
N SER A 6 -33.94 -7.98 -52.82
CA SER A 6 -32.71 -7.56 -52.14
C SER A 6 -33.08 -6.77 -50.88
N ILE A 7 -32.74 -7.28 -49.71
CA ILE A 7 -32.93 -6.60 -48.42
C ILE A 7 -31.58 -6.03 -48.00
N THR A 8 -31.38 -4.73 -48.20
CA THR A 8 -30.21 -4.02 -47.69
C THR A 8 -30.40 -3.80 -46.19
N LYS A 9 -29.63 -4.49 -45.34
CA LYS A 9 -29.61 -4.27 -43.89
C LYS A 9 -28.65 -3.11 -43.57
N THR A 10 -29.20 -1.96 -43.19
CA THR A 10 -28.41 -0.84 -42.66
C THR A 10 -28.09 -1.12 -41.19
N ILE A 11 -26.80 -1.23 -40.85
CA ILE A 11 -26.31 -1.38 -39.47
C ILE A 11 -26.15 0.03 -38.88
N PHE A 12 -26.90 0.34 -37.83
CA PHE A 12 -26.70 1.56 -37.04
C PHE A 12 -25.60 1.32 -36.01
N LEU A 13 -24.46 2.00 -36.17
CA LEU A 13 -23.39 2.03 -35.18
C LEU A 13 -23.75 3.07 -34.10
N VAL A 14 -24.25 2.61 -32.95
CA VAL A 14 -24.48 3.48 -31.79
C VAL A 14 -23.14 3.70 -31.08
N ILE A 15 -22.51 4.84 -31.35
CA ILE A 15 -21.30 5.27 -30.64
C ILE A 15 -21.76 5.81 -29.27
N PHE A 16 -21.66 4.98 -28.23
CA PHE A 16 -21.73 5.46 -26.85
C PHE A 16 -20.50 6.32 -26.59
N TYR A 17 -20.66 7.64 -26.64
CA TYR A 17 -19.71 8.58 -26.07
C TYR A 17 -19.74 8.37 -24.55
N HIS A 18 -18.88 7.50 -24.02
CA HIS A 18 -18.49 7.60 -22.62
C HIS A 18 -17.73 8.91 -22.49
N SER A 19 -18.37 9.90 -21.89
CA SER A 19 -17.67 11.05 -21.35
C SER A 19 -16.61 10.53 -20.41
N LEU A 20 -15.34 10.52 -20.85
CA LEU A 20 -14.19 10.46 -19.97
C LEU A 20 -14.24 11.71 -19.13
N SER A 21 -14.96 11.65 -18.01
CA SER A 21 -14.82 12.60 -16.92
C SER A 21 -13.38 12.42 -16.43
N ILE A 22 -12.49 13.28 -16.90
CA ILE A 22 -11.18 13.49 -16.28
C ILE A 22 -11.51 14.17 -14.94
N VAL A 23 -11.84 13.36 -13.94
CA VAL A 23 -11.89 13.82 -12.56
C VAL A 23 -10.46 14.23 -12.24
N SER A 24 -10.25 15.51 -11.98
CA SER A 24 -9.00 15.99 -11.40
C SER A 24 -8.76 15.16 -10.13
N SER A 25 -7.76 14.29 -10.15
CA SER A 25 -7.44 13.41 -9.03
C SER A 25 -6.99 14.26 -7.86
N VAL A 26 -7.73 14.20 -6.75
CA VAL A 26 -7.33 14.84 -5.50
C VAL A 26 -6.48 13.81 -4.75
N ASP A 27 -5.20 14.13 -4.53
CA ASP A 27 -4.28 13.29 -3.76
C ASP A 27 -4.23 13.70 -2.28
N THR A 28 -4.83 14.84 -1.93
CA THR A 28 -4.68 15.52 -0.64
C THR A 28 -6.03 15.86 -0.02
N LEU A 29 -6.24 15.41 1.21
CA LEU A 29 -7.35 15.77 2.09
C LEU A 29 -6.95 16.96 2.97
N LYS A 30 -7.77 18.02 2.98
CA LYS A 30 -7.63 19.20 3.84
C LYS A 30 -8.77 19.26 4.86
N GLN A 31 -8.65 20.15 5.84
CA GLN A 31 -9.75 20.42 6.76
C GLN A 31 -10.99 20.91 5.99
N GLY A 32 -12.15 20.34 6.31
CA GLY A 32 -13.41 20.59 5.60
C GLY A 32 -13.72 19.58 4.51
N ASP A 33 -12.70 18.91 3.97
CA ASP A 33 -12.90 17.83 3.00
C ASP A 33 -13.41 16.56 3.67
N ARG A 34 -14.09 15.72 2.87
CA ARG A 34 -14.67 14.46 3.32
C ARG A 34 -14.41 13.37 2.30
N LEU A 35 -13.83 12.27 2.76
CA LEU A 35 -13.75 11.03 1.98
C LEU A 35 -14.79 10.04 2.55
N ASN A 36 -15.67 9.51 1.71
CA ASN A 36 -16.73 8.55 2.09
C ASN A 36 -16.76 7.36 1.11
N SER A 37 -17.79 6.51 1.17
CA SER A 37 -17.89 5.31 0.33
C SER A 37 -17.94 5.56 -1.19
N SER A 38 -18.17 6.80 -1.63
CA SER A 38 -18.26 7.19 -3.05
C SER A 38 -17.10 8.06 -3.53
N THR A 39 -16.19 8.43 -2.64
CA THR A 39 -15.05 9.31 -2.97
C THR A 39 -13.74 8.67 -2.56
N TYR A 40 -12.65 9.14 -3.18
CA TYR A 40 -11.34 8.55 -3.03
C TYR A 40 -10.25 9.61 -3.21
N LEU A 41 -9.07 9.34 -2.64
CA LEU A 41 -7.84 10.03 -3.04
C LEU A 41 -7.08 9.16 -4.04
N VAL A 42 -6.52 9.77 -5.07
CA VAL A 42 -5.67 9.10 -6.05
C VAL A 42 -4.32 9.78 -6.03
N SER A 43 -3.23 9.00 -5.92
CA SER A 43 -1.87 9.55 -5.94
C SER A 43 -1.62 10.33 -7.23
N ALA A 44 -0.75 11.34 -7.21
CA ALA A 44 -0.52 12.22 -8.36
C ALA A 44 -0.11 11.48 -9.66
N ASN A 45 0.52 10.31 -9.55
CA ASN A 45 0.89 9.45 -10.67
C ASN A 45 -0.22 8.47 -11.11
N GLY A 46 -1.39 8.47 -10.46
CA GLY A 46 -2.53 7.61 -10.79
C GLY A 46 -2.36 6.14 -10.43
N VAL A 47 -1.35 5.75 -9.63
CA VAL A 47 -1.07 4.34 -9.34
C VAL A 47 -1.81 3.82 -8.11
N PHE A 48 -1.92 4.64 -7.07
CA PHE A 48 -2.54 4.26 -5.80
C PHE A 48 -3.84 5.01 -5.58
N THR A 49 -4.82 4.31 -5.02
CA THR A 49 -6.05 4.90 -4.49
C THR A 49 -6.17 4.62 -3.00
N LEU A 50 -6.56 5.64 -2.24
CA LEU A 50 -7.03 5.53 -0.87
C LEU A 50 -8.56 5.70 -0.85
N GLY A 51 -9.27 4.82 -0.17
CA GLY A 51 -10.70 4.96 0.06
C GLY A 51 -11.28 3.90 0.98
N PHE A 52 -12.61 3.84 1.07
CA PHE A 52 -13.29 2.79 1.82
C PHE A 52 -13.45 1.52 0.97
N TYR A 53 -13.04 0.39 1.52
CA TYR A 53 -13.04 -0.94 0.92
C TYR A 53 -13.92 -1.89 1.74
N SER A 54 -14.68 -2.75 1.06
CA SER A 54 -15.41 -3.86 1.66
C SER A 54 -15.07 -5.16 0.92
N PRO A 55 -14.58 -6.22 1.62
CA PRO A 55 -14.46 -7.55 1.03
C PRO A 55 -15.81 -8.05 0.50
N GLN A 56 -15.75 -8.86 -0.56
CA GLN A 56 -16.96 -9.43 -1.17
C GLN A 56 -17.79 -10.20 -0.14
N ASN A 57 -19.11 -10.08 -0.23
CA ASN A 57 -20.07 -10.78 0.63
C ASN A 57 -19.93 -10.44 2.12
N THR A 58 -19.38 -9.27 2.46
CA THR A 58 -19.35 -8.75 3.83
C THR A 58 -19.93 -7.33 3.90
N ASN A 59 -20.42 -6.95 5.08
CA ASN A 59 -20.80 -5.57 5.40
C ASN A 59 -19.70 -4.84 6.21
N ARG A 60 -18.48 -5.37 6.19
CA ARG A 60 -17.36 -4.86 6.97
C ARG A 60 -16.55 -3.89 6.13
N VAL A 61 -16.51 -2.64 6.56
CA VAL A 61 -15.87 -1.56 5.82
C VAL A 61 -14.57 -1.13 6.49
N TYR A 62 -13.55 -0.95 5.66
CA TYR A 62 -12.20 -0.59 6.05
C TYR A 62 -11.72 0.60 5.25
N LEU A 63 -10.99 1.53 5.86
CA LEU A 63 -10.18 2.47 5.12
C LEU A 63 -8.94 1.75 4.62
N GLY A 64 -8.66 1.82 3.32
CA GLY A 64 -7.53 1.11 2.73
C GLY A 64 -6.92 1.78 1.50
N ILE A 65 -5.75 1.27 1.11
CA ILE A 65 -5.01 1.67 -0.09
C ILE A 65 -4.93 0.47 -1.02
N TRP A 66 -5.12 0.68 -2.33
CA TRP A 66 -4.98 -0.35 -3.36
C TRP A 66 -4.32 0.23 -4.62
N PHE A 67 -3.84 -0.64 -5.50
CA PHE A 67 -3.44 -0.23 -6.85
C PHE A 67 -4.68 -0.05 -7.73
N ASN A 68 -4.68 0.96 -8.60
CA ASN A 68 -5.83 1.25 -9.46
C ASN A 68 -6.21 0.12 -10.43
N TYR A 69 -5.28 -0.79 -10.71
CA TYR A 69 -5.43 -1.82 -11.74
C TYR A 69 -5.45 -3.25 -11.18
N THR A 70 -5.53 -3.44 -9.87
CA THR A 70 -5.52 -4.79 -9.26
C THR A 70 -6.67 -5.01 -8.28
N TYR A 71 -6.89 -6.28 -7.93
CA TYR A 71 -7.93 -6.70 -7.00
C TYR A 71 -7.37 -6.76 -5.57
N GLY A 72 -7.88 -5.86 -4.72
CA GLY A 72 -7.72 -5.93 -3.27
C GLY A 72 -6.75 -4.92 -2.66
N PRO A 73 -6.94 -4.57 -1.38
CA PRO A 73 -6.10 -3.60 -0.70
C PRO A 73 -4.72 -4.19 -0.36
N ILE A 74 -3.75 -3.28 -0.31
CA ILE A 74 -2.37 -3.50 0.15
C ILE A 74 -2.12 -2.88 1.53
N TRP A 75 -3.05 -2.05 1.99
CA TRP A 75 -3.01 -1.44 3.30
C TRP A 75 -4.44 -1.24 3.81
N LEU A 76 -4.68 -1.48 5.09
CA LEU A 76 -5.97 -1.31 5.75
C LEU A 76 -5.78 -0.76 7.17
N TRP A 77 -6.39 0.38 7.49
CA TRP A 77 -6.24 0.99 8.81
C TRP A 77 -6.95 0.20 9.90
N ASN A 78 -8.28 0.10 9.80
CA ASN A 78 -9.15 -0.44 10.84
C ASN A 78 -9.39 -1.96 10.65
N ARG A 79 -8.36 -2.71 10.23
CA ARG A 79 -8.47 -4.13 9.85
C ARG A 79 -8.99 -5.04 10.98
N ASP A 80 -8.71 -4.70 12.24
CA ASP A 80 -9.17 -5.46 13.41
C ASP A 80 -10.48 -4.92 14.02
N LYS A 81 -10.90 -3.72 13.61
CA LYS A 81 -12.11 -3.03 14.09
C LYS A 81 -12.90 -2.45 12.90
N PRO A 82 -13.54 -3.31 12.08
CA PRO A 82 -14.30 -2.88 10.91
C PRO A 82 -15.48 -1.99 11.30
N ILE A 83 -15.87 -1.11 10.38
CA ILE A 83 -17.15 -0.39 10.44
C ILE A 83 -18.23 -1.32 9.89
N ILE A 84 -19.39 -1.40 10.55
CA ILE A 84 -20.47 -2.35 10.23
C ILE A 84 -21.56 -1.66 9.39
N ASP A 85 -21.16 -1.05 8.27
CA ASP A 85 -21.98 -0.44 7.21
C ASP A 85 -21.09 0.47 6.34
N ASN A 86 -21.67 1.11 5.31
CA ASN A 86 -20.99 2.09 4.46
C ASN A 86 -21.00 3.53 5.03
N SER A 87 -21.11 3.70 6.34
CA SER A 87 -21.21 5.04 6.96
C SER A 87 -19.88 5.74 7.21
N GLY A 88 -18.76 5.06 6.95
CA GLY A 88 -17.42 5.58 7.17
C GLY A 88 -17.18 6.90 6.44
N VAL A 89 -16.71 7.91 7.18
CA VAL A 89 -16.25 9.19 6.64
C VAL A 89 -14.91 9.57 7.25
N LEU A 90 -13.87 9.61 6.44
CA LEU A 90 -12.54 10.10 6.80
C LEU A 90 -12.53 11.64 6.68
N THR A 91 -12.15 12.32 7.75
CA THR A 91 -12.04 13.78 7.80
C THR A 91 -10.85 14.23 8.64
N ILE A 92 -10.41 15.47 8.42
CA ILE A 92 -9.60 16.22 9.39
C ILE A 92 -10.57 17.03 10.25
N SER A 93 -10.62 16.73 11.54
CA SER A 93 -11.51 17.38 12.52
C SER A 93 -11.16 18.84 12.77
N SER A 94 -12.04 19.57 13.47
CA SER A 94 -11.78 20.95 13.91
C SER A 94 -10.56 21.05 14.84
N THR A 95 -10.25 19.97 15.57
CA THR A 95 -9.08 19.86 16.46
C THR A 95 -7.85 19.25 15.77
N MET A 96 -7.78 19.29 14.43
CA MET A 96 -6.64 18.82 13.63
C MET A 96 -6.25 17.35 13.86
N LYS A 97 -7.23 16.50 14.18
CA LYS A 97 -7.08 15.04 14.19
C LYS A 97 -7.60 14.45 12.88
N LEU A 98 -6.87 13.49 12.32
CA LEU A 98 -7.33 12.68 11.19
C LEU A 98 -8.12 11.48 11.74
N ILE A 99 -9.41 11.44 11.46
CA ILE A 99 -10.35 10.50 12.09
C ILE A 99 -11.32 9.90 11.08
N ILE A 100 -11.84 8.71 11.37
CA ILE A 100 -12.99 8.13 10.69
C ILE A 100 -14.20 8.22 11.62
N ASN A 101 -15.26 8.89 11.16
CA ASN A 101 -16.57 8.86 11.80
C ASN A 101 -17.45 7.79 11.13
N SER A 102 -18.37 7.18 11.89
CA SER A 102 -19.33 6.18 11.40
C SER A 102 -20.64 6.25 12.18
N SER A 103 -21.74 5.69 11.65
CA SER A 103 -22.99 5.55 12.40
C SER A 103 -22.83 4.55 13.54
N GLY A 104 -23.26 4.95 14.74
CA GLY A 104 -23.36 4.04 15.89
C GLY A 104 -22.05 3.72 16.62
N GLY A 105 -20.94 4.40 16.29
CA GLY A 105 -19.64 4.24 16.94
C GLY A 105 -18.95 5.57 17.27
N GLY A 106 -17.95 5.51 18.15
CA GLY A 106 -17.02 6.63 18.38
C GLY A 106 -16.05 6.80 17.20
N PRO A 107 -15.36 7.96 17.10
CA PRO A 107 -14.37 8.18 16.07
C PRO A 107 -13.22 7.18 16.16
N ILE A 108 -12.73 6.71 15.01
CA ILE A 108 -11.51 5.92 14.90
C ILE A 108 -10.38 6.87 14.52
N ASP A 109 -9.44 7.09 15.44
CA ASP A 109 -8.29 7.97 15.20
C ASP A 109 -7.27 7.29 14.27
N LEU A 110 -6.78 8.02 13.27
CA LEU A 110 -5.55 7.69 12.53
C LEU A 110 -4.35 8.43 13.11
N TYR A 111 -4.55 9.72 13.36
CA TYR A 111 -3.56 10.62 13.90
C TYR A 111 -4.24 11.68 14.75
N ALA A 112 -3.70 11.93 15.94
CA ALA A 112 -4.15 13.00 16.82
C ALA A 112 -3.04 14.05 16.96
N ASN A 113 -3.32 15.28 16.54
CA ASN A 113 -2.43 16.40 16.75
C ASN A 113 -2.61 16.95 18.17
N GLU A 114 -1.55 16.94 18.97
CA GLU A 114 -1.57 17.49 20.34
C GLU A 114 -1.33 19.01 20.38
N ASN A 115 -0.72 19.58 19.33
CA ASN A 115 -0.27 20.98 19.30
C ASN A 115 -1.17 21.90 18.47
N GLY A 116 -2.27 21.38 17.91
CA GLY A 116 -3.25 22.19 17.15
C GLY A 116 -2.74 22.75 15.82
N MET A 117 -1.57 22.32 15.34
CA MET A 117 -0.99 22.74 14.06
C MET A 117 -1.92 22.39 12.88
N ASN A 118 -1.98 23.26 11.87
CA ASN A 118 -2.71 22.94 10.65
C ASN A 118 -2.06 21.76 9.94
N ILE A 119 -2.87 20.81 9.49
CA ILE A 119 -2.38 19.61 8.81
C ILE A 119 -3.08 19.37 7.48
N THR A 120 -2.40 18.65 6.60
CA THR A 120 -2.98 18.02 5.42
C THR A 120 -2.65 16.53 5.44
N ALA A 121 -3.46 15.72 4.75
CA ALA A 121 -3.18 14.30 4.57
C ALA A 121 -3.09 13.96 3.09
N THR A 122 -1.95 13.47 2.62
CA THR A 122 -1.66 13.28 1.19
C THR A 122 -1.28 11.84 0.89
N LEU A 123 -1.85 11.26 -0.17
CA LEU A 123 -1.44 9.97 -0.72
C LEU A 123 -0.29 10.17 -1.72
N LEU A 124 0.92 9.78 -1.33
CA LEU A 124 2.12 9.95 -2.14
C LEU A 124 2.20 8.94 -3.29
N ASN A 125 3.01 9.26 -4.31
CA ASN A 125 3.30 8.38 -5.45
C ASN A 125 3.96 7.05 -5.07
N SER A 126 4.45 6.90 -3.85
CA SER A 126 4.98 5.64 -3.31
C SER A 126 3.91 4.75 -2.69
N GLY A 127 2.66 5.21 -2.61
CA GLY A 127 1.57 4.54 -1.88
C GLY A 127 1.55 4.86 -0.38
N ASN A 128 2.46 5.72 0.08
CA ASN A 128 2.49 6.15 1.48
C ASN A 128 1.48 7.28 1.70
N PHE A 129 0.46 7.04 2.52
CA PHE A 129 -0.44 8.07 2.99
C PHE A 129 0.16 8.78 4.21
N VAL A 130 0.38 10.08 4.11
CA VAL A 130 1.12 10.87 5.11
C VAL A 130 0.29 12.03 5.63
N VAL A 131 0.43 12.34 6.92
CA VAL A 131 -0.02 13.59 7.52
C VAL A 131 1.17 14.53 7.62
N LYS A 132 1.02 15.74 7.07
CA LYS A 132 2.05 16.77 7.09
C LYS A 132 1.56 18.03 7.80
N GLU A 133 2.49 18.75 8.40
CA GLU A 133 2.25 20.12 8.82
C GLU A 133 2.03 21.01 7.59
N MET A 134 1.03 21.89 7.66
CA MET A 134 0.74 22.85 6.61
C MET A 134 1.55 24.12 6.84
N SER A 135 2.66 24.30 6.10
CA SER A 135 3.45 25.53 6.17
C SER A 135 2.80 26.68 5.40
N ILE A 136 2.71 27.85 6.03
CA ILE A 136 2.23 29.10 5.41
C ILE A 136 3.27 29.68 4.43
N ASN A 137 4.56 29.30 4.57
CA ASN A 137 5.68 29.89 3.84
C ASN A 137 6.45 28.90 2.94
N GLY A 138 5.90 27.72 2.66
CA GLY A 138 6.51 26.72 1.76
C GLY A 138 7.73 25.98 2.33
N PHE A 139 8.21 26.36 3.51
CA PHE A 139 9.25 25.64 4.26
C PHE A 139 8.60 24.99 5.48
N GLY A 140 8.28 23.70 5.40
CA GLY A 140 7.73 22.94 6.51
C GLY A 140 6.85 21.78 6.07
N ASP A 141 7.41 20.85 5.31
CA ASP A 141 6.76 19.59 4.90
C ASP A 141 7.05 18.48 5.92
N LYS A 142 7.04 18.82 7.23
CA LYS A 142 7.34 17.85 8.28
C LYS A 142 6.26 16.78 8.28
N VAL A 143 6.68 15.53 8.04
CA VAL A 143 5.81 14.36 8.18
C VAL A 143 5.57 14.10 9.67
N LEU A 144 4.31 14.14 10.07
CA LEU A 144 3.88 13.94 11.46
C LEU A 144 3.40 12.50 11.71
N TRP A 145 2.86 11.87 10.67
CA TRP A 145 2.39 10.48 10.68
C TRP A 145 2.42 9.91 9.26
N GLN A 146 2.62 8.61 9.13
CA GLN A 146 2.59 7.94 7.83
C GLN A 146 2.11 6.49 7.92
N SER A 147 1.38 6.05 6.90
CA SER A 147 0.86 4.68 6.77
C SER A 147 1.95 3.62 6.75
N PHE A 148 3.14 3.94 6.22
CA PHE A 148 4.27 3.02 6.15
C PHE A 148 4.82 2.59 7.53
N ASP A 149 4.52 3.35 8.59
CA ASP A 149 4.85 2.94 9.95
C ASP A 149 3.84 1.96 10.54
N TYR A 150 2.71 1.73 9.87
CA TYR A 150 1.64 0.82 10.27
C TYR A 150 1.36 -0.19 9.14
N PRO A 151 2.33 -1.04 8.77
CA PRO A 151 2.15 -2.06 7.74
C PRO A 151 0.96 -2.98 8.03
N THR A 152 0.36 -3.54 6.97
CA THR A 152 -0.62 -4.63 7.10
C THR A 152 -0.04 -5.94 6.60
N ASP A 153 -0.51 -6.48 5.48
CA ASP A 153 -0.03 -7.74 4.90
C ASP A 153 0.93 -7.53 3.72
N THR A 154 1.18 -6.29 3.32
CA THR A 154 1.99 -5.95 2.14
C THR A 154 3.17 -5.06 2.52
N LEU A 155 4.34 -5.39 1.99
CA LEU A 155 5.55 -4.59 2.02
C LEU A 155 5.79 -3.96 0.64
N LEU A 156 5.76 -2.63 0.57
CA LEU A 156 6.09 -1.85 -0.62
C LEU A 156 7.55 -1.39 -0.58
N PRO A 157 8.10 -0.91 -1.73
CA PRO A 157 9.43 -0.34 -1.74
C PRO A 157 9.52 0.82 -0.75
N ARG A 158 10.67 0.94 -0.07
CA ARG A 158 10.95 1.94 0.98
C ARG A 158 10.24 1.74 2.31
N MET A 159 9.35 0.75 2.44
CA MET A 159 8.85 0.34 3.75
C MET A 159 9.95 -0.36 4.54
N LYS A 160 9.85 -0.29 5.86
CA LYS A 160 10.82 -0.87 6.79
C LYS A 160 10.26 -2.19 7.35
N LEU A 161 11.13 -3.19 7.51
CA LEU A 161 10.94 -4.32 8.42
C LEU A 161 12.05 -4.26 9.46
N GLY A 162 11.74 -4.23 10.75
CA GLY A 162 12.73 -4.03 11.82
C GLY A 162 12.16 -3.26 12.99
N VAL A 163 12.98 -2.51 13.71
CA VAL A 163 12.58 -1.83 14.95
C VAL A 163 12.97 -0.36 14.95
N ASN A 164 12.06 0.48 15.44
CA ASN A 164 12.36 1.83 15.89
C ASN A 164 12.61 1.78 17.41
N LEU A 165 13.86 1.95 17.81
CA LEU A 165 14.31 1.84 19.21
C LEU A 165 13.80 2.99 20.08
N MET A 166 13.57 4.17 19.48
CA MET A 166 13.07 5.35 20.20
C MET A 166 11.60 5.21 20.62
N THR A 167 10.77 4.63 19.75
CA THR A 167 9.33 4.45 19.99
C THR A 167 8.97 3.04 20.47
N GLY A 168 9.92 2.09 20.40
CA GLY A 168 9.70 0.67 20.65
C GLY A 168 8.87 -0.03 19.56
N ARG A 169 8.61 0.63 18.43
CA ARG A 169 7.78 0.09 17.35
C ARG A 169 8.52 -0.99 16.59
N ASN A 170 7.89 -2.15 16.43
CA ASN A 170 8.32 -3.18 15.50
C ASN A 170 7.57 -3.01 14.17
N TRP A 171 8.30 -2.87 13.08
CA TRP A 171 7.78 -2.94 11.72
C TRP A 171 7.86 -4.39 11.22
N SER A 172 6.70 -4.99 11.04
CA SER A 172 6.51 -6.33 10.47
C SER A 172 5.23 -6.33 9.65
N ILE A 173 5.16 -7.09 8.57
CA ILE A 173 3.86 -7.34 7.90
C ILE A 173 3.22 -8.59 8.51
N THR A 174 1.89 -8.55 8.66
CA THR A 174 1.07 -9.63 9.22
C THR A 174 0.00 -10.03 8.21
N SER A 175 -0.04 -11.31 7.90
CA SER A 175 -1.05 -11.93 7.03
C SER A 175 -2.48 -11.58 7.43
N TRP A 176 -3.42 -11.72 6.50
CA TRP A 176 -4.83 -11.76 6.83
C TRP A 176 -5.19 -13.05 7.57
N PHE A 177 -6.25 -13.01 8.38
CA PHE A 177 -6.75 -14.17 9.10
C PHE A 177 -7.27 -15.25 8.15
N SER A 178 -7.95 -14.83 7.09
CA SER A 178 -8.37 -15.67 5.98
C SER A 178 -8.59 -14.82 4.73
N GLU A 179 -8.86 -15.46 3.59
CA GLU A 179 -9.08 -14.80 2.30
C GLU A 179 -10.04 -13.59 2.35
N ASN A 180 -11.12 -13.69 3.12
CA ASN A 180 -12.15 -12.65 3.23
C ASN A 180 -12.19 -11.97 4.62
N ASN A 181 -11.22 -12.26 5.49
CA ASN A 181 -11.13 -11.64 6.81
C ASN A 181 -9.79 -10.92 6.98
N PRO A 182 -9.77 -9.59 6.76
CA PRO A 182 -8.56 -8.79 6.88
C PRO A 182 -7.98 -8.65 8.28
N ALA A 183 -8.64 -9.12 9.34
CA ALA A 183 -8.07 -9.12 10.68
C ALA A 183 -6.68 -9.78 10.72
N ALA A 184 -5.87 -9.45 11.72
CA ALA A 184 -4.54 -10.03 11.88
C ALA A 184 -4.56 -11.57 11.87
N GLY A 185 -3.77 -12.17 10.99
CA GLY A 185 -3.66 -13.62 10.81
C GLY A 185 -2.56 -14.25 11.65
N ALA A 186 -2.24 -15.51 11.32
CA ALA A 186 -1.29 -16.31 12.09
C ALA A 186 0.18 -16.09 11.71
N PHE A 187 0.43 -15.53 10.52
CA PHE A 187 1.78 -15.38 9.98
C PHE A 187 2.25 -13.92 10.01
N THR A 188 3.51 -13.73 10.39
CA THR A 188 4.24 -12.45 10.33
C THR A 188 5.50 -12.62 9.50
N LEU A 189 5.91 -11.57 8.76
CA LEU A 189 7.22 -11.47 8.14
C LEU A 189 8.00 -10.34 8.82
N GLU A 190 9.16 -10.69 9.35
CA GLU A 190 9.97 -9.88 10.26
C GLU A 190 11.43 -9.80 9.78
N TRP A 191 12.14 -8.78 10.25
CA TRP A 191 13.59 -8.65 10.11
C TRP A 191 14.30 -9.20 11.34
N ASP A 192 15.32 -10.05 11.13
CA ASP A 192 16.25 -10.52 12.16
C ASP A 192 17.57 -9.75 12.02
N PRO A 193 17.81 -8.72 12.86
CA PRO A 193 19.00 -7.90 12.77
C PRO A 193 20.27 -8.66 13.17
N SER A 194 20.17 -9.74 13.94
CA SER A 194 21.35 -10.49 14.40
C SER A 194 22.04 -11.26 13.28
N ARG A 195 21.24 -11.72 12.30
CA ARG A 195 21.73 -12.50 11.15
C ARG A 195 21.52 -11.81 9.81
N HIS A 196 20.94 -10.61 9.83
CA HIS A 196 20.52 -9.87 8.66
C HIS A 196 19.69 -10.73 7.69
N ARG A 197 18.57 -11.28 8.17
CA ARG A 197 17.68 -12.15 7.39
C ARG A 197 16.21 -11.85 7.64
N LEU A 198 15.35 -12.31 6.75
CA LEU A 198 13.91 -12.31 6.95
C LEU A 198 13.46 -13.60 7.62
N ILE A 199 12.48 -13.49 8.50
CA ILE A 199 11.86 -14.60 9.20
C ILE A 199 10.35 -14.53 8.96
N ILE A 200 9.77 -15.64 8.53
CA ILE A 200 8.33 -15.84 8.68
C ILE A 200 8.08 -16.60 9.96
N ARG A 201 7.24 -16.07 10.84
CA ARG A 201 6.76 -16.79 12.02
C ARG A 201 5.30 -17.18 11.85
N ARG A 202 4.92 -18.31 12.43
CA ARG A 202 3.53 -18.70 12.65
C ARG A 202 3.28 -18.70 14.15
N ARG A 203 2.52 -17.73 14.66
CA ARG A 203 2.27 -17.56 16.11
C ARG A 203 3.56 -17.62 16.91
N GLU A 204 4.50 -16.72 16.60
CA GLU A 204 5.81 -16.59 17.25
C GLU A 204 6.81 -17.72 16.99
N VAL A 205 6.40 -18.84 16.40
CA VAL A 205 7.32 -19.94 16.03
C VAL A 205 7.91 -19.69 14.66
N VAL A 206 9.24 -19.77 14.52
CA VAL A 206 9.92 -19.66 13.22
C VAL A 206 9.38 -20.74 12.27
N TYR A 207 8.81 -20.31 11.15
CA TYR A 207 8.27 -21.17 10.12
C TYR A 207 9.19 -21.26 8.89
N TRP A 208 9.80 -20.13 8.51
CA TRP A 208 10.73 -20.04 7.38
C TRP A 208 11.73 -18.90 7.58
N THR A 209 12.90 -18.99 6.92
CA THR A 209 13.88 -17.90 6.89
C THR A 209 14.46 -17.71 5.49
N SER A 210 14.74 -16.47 5.11
CA SER A 210 15.34 -16.14 3.82
C SER A 210 16.80 -16.56 3.65
N GLY A 211 17.45 -17.03 4.72
CA GLY A 211 18.91 -17.03 4.78
C GLY A 211 19.47 -15.62 4.87
N ASP A 212 20.78 -15.53 5.04
CA ASP A 212 21.45 -14.27 5.38
C ASP A 212 21.50 -13.32 4.16
N LEU A 213 21.46 -12.01 4.39
CA LEU A 213 21.59 -11.01 3.34
C LEU A 213 23.05 -10.93 2.88
N LYS A 214 23.30 -11.07 1.59
CA LYS A 214 24.63 -11.07 0.99
C LYS A 214 24.74 -10.09 -0.16
N ASP A 215 25.96 -9.57 -0.35
CA ASP A 215 26.28 -8.79 -1.54
C ASP A 215 26.17 -9.66 -2.79
N TYR A 216 25.64 -9.08 -3.86
CA TYR A 216 25.39 -9.75 -5.13
C TYR A 216 25.89 -8.86 -6.27
N ILE A 217 26.64 -9.47 -7.19
CA ILE A 217 27.11 -8.83 -8.42
C ILE A 217 26.20 -9.33 -9.54
N ASP A 218 25.53 -8.39 -10.21
CA ASP A 218 24.78 -8.69 -11.43
C ASP A 218 25.79 -8.85 -12.58
N GLU A 219 25.78 -10.00 -13.26
CA GLU A 219 26.74 -10.32 -14.32
C GLU A 219 26.61 -9.38 -15.52
N ASP A 220 25.39 -8.92 -15.82
CA ASP A 220 25.11 -7.98 -16.91
C ASP A 220 25.32 -6.53 -16.48
N ARG A 221 25.25 -6.25 -15.18
CA ARG A 221 25.39 -4.92 -14.57
C ARG A 221 26.33 -4.94 -13.37
N PRO A 222 27.64 -5.21 -13.57
CA PRO A 222 28.60 -5.32 -12.47
C PRO A 222 28.86 -4.00 -11.73
N ASP A 223 28.39 -2.87 -12.29
CA ASP A 223 28.36 -1.56 -11.64
C ASP A 223 27.35 -1.49 -10.49
N LEU A 224 26.29 -2.30 -10.52
CA LEU A 224 25.25 -2.32 -9.50
C LEU A 224 25.71 -3.09 -8.27
N LYS A 225 25.82 -2.39 -7.14
CA LYS A 225 26.04 -3.00 -5.83
C LYS A 225 24.69 -3.37 -5.23
N LEU A 226 24.28 -4.62 -5.43
CA LEU A 226 23.02 -5.15 -4.93
C LEU A 226 23.26 -6.03 -3.70
N LYS A 227 22.23 -6.18 -2.88
CA LYS A 227 22.17 -7.27 -1.89
C LYS A 227 20.96 -8.15 -2.14
N LYS A 228 21.12 -9.45 -1.87
CA LYS A 228 20.08 -10.48 -2.01
C LYS A 228 20.14 -11.47 -0.85
N PHE A 229 19.01 -12.13 -0.59
CA PHE A 229 18.94 -13.20 0.40
C PHE A 229 19.24 -14.56 -0.22
N GLU A 230 19.91 -15.44 0.53
CA GLU A 230 20.35 -16.76 0.04
C GLU A 230 19.21 -17.65 -0.51
N ASN A 231 18.08 -17.67 0.17
CA ASN A 231 16.95 -18.57 -0.11
C ASN A 231 15.77 -17.86 -0.79
N ILE A 232 15.96 -16.61 -1.21
CA ILE A 232 15.01 -15.92 -2.09
C ILE A 232 15.60 -16.04 -3.50
N GLY A 233 15.15 -17.06 -4.23
CA GLY A 233 15.57 -17.28 -5.61
C GLY A 233 15.06 -16.19 -6.55
N TYR A 234 15.40 -16.32 -7.85
CA TYR A 234 14.74 -15.58 -8.93
C TYR A 234 13.27 -16.03 -8.99
N GLY A 235 12.43 -15.50 -8.10
CA GLY A 235 11.00 -15.51 -8.32
C GLY A 235 10.78 -14.88 -9.69
N TYR A 236 9.98 -15.53 -10.52
CA TYR A 236 9.49 -14.95 -11.76
C TYR A 236 8.68 -13.72 -11.36
N ASP A 237 9.35 -12.57 -11.22
CA ASP A 237 8.69 -11.30 -11.26
C ASP A 237 8.25 -11.15 -12.72
N PRO A 238 6.94 -11.18 -13.02
CA PRO A 238 6.46 -11.12 -14.40
C PRO A 238 6.88 -9.82 -15.12
N TYR A 239 7.42 -8.85 -14.37
CA TYR A 239 7.87 -7.55 -14.83
C TYR A 239 9.40 -7.36 -14.74
N ASN A 240 10.15 -8.41 -14.37
CA ASN A 240 11.61 -8.43 -14.26
C ASN A 240 12.20 -7.28 -13.42
N PHE A 241 11.53 -6.88 -12.33
CA PHE A 241 12.12 -5.91 -11.42
C PHE A 241 13.36 -6.47 -10.72
N ILE A 242 14.36 -5.61 -10.57
CA ILE A 242 15.56 -5.91 -9.78
C ILE A 242 15.34 -5.33 -8.39
N TYR A 243 15.28 -6.22 -7.40
CA TYR A 243 15.13 -5.85 -5.99
C TYR A 243 16.49 -5.61 -5.37
N ASN A 244 16.70 -4.39 -4.88
CA ASN A 244 17.89 -4.03 -4.12
C ASN A 244 17.55 -3.91 -2.64
N PHE A 245 17.98 -4.88 -1.86
CA PHE A 245 17.77 -4.90 -0.42
C PHE A 245 18.85 -4.10 0.30
N VAL A 246 18.44 -3.35 1.32
CA VAL A 246 19.36 -2.62 2.20
C VAL A 246 19.02 -2.93 3.64
N ASN A 247 20.05 -2.98 4.46
CA ASN A 247 19.92 -2.97 5.92
C ASN A 247 20.51 -1.68 6.45
N VAL A 248 19.84 -1.09 7.44
CA VAL A 248 20.24 0.17 8.08
C VAL A 248 20.21 -0.07 9.59
N THR A 249 21.35 0.14 10.23
CA THR A 249 21.48 0.11 11.69
C THR A 249 21.99 1.48 12.13
N LYS A 250 21.22 2.14 12.99
CA LYS A 250 21.50 3.44 13.60
C LYS A 250 21.19 3.36 15.10
N ASP A 251 21.53 4.42 15.84
CA ASP A 251 21.26 4.50 17.28
C ASP A 251 19.76 4.41 17.61
N ASP A 252 18.89 4.86 16.71
CA ASP A 252 17.44 4.94 16.90
C ASP A 252 16.63 3.89 16.14
N GLU A 253 17.22 3.19 15.17
CA GLU A 253 16.50 2.25 14.30
C GLU A 253 17.41 1.14 13.77
N ASP A 254 16.88 -0.08 13.66
CA ASP A 254 17.50 -1.17 12.89
C ASP A 254 16.45 -1.82 11.99
N TYR A 255 16.65 -1.76 10.68
CA TYR A 255 15.68 -2.27 9.74
C TYR A 255 16.27 -2.71 8.40
N MET A 256 15.52 -3.56 7.72
CA MET A 256 15.63 -3.84 6.29
C MET A 256 14.60 -3.02 5.51
N SER A 257 15.01 -2.54 4.34
CA SER A 257 14.14 -1.96 3.32
C SER A 257 14.60 -2.45 1.94
N TYR A 258 13.79 -2.24 0.92
CA TYR A 258 14.22 -2.47 -0.45
C TYR A 258 13.83 -1.34 -1.40
N PHE A 259 14.54 -1.27 -2.51
CA PHE A 259 14.27 -0.40 -3.65
C PHE A 259 14.13 -1.24 -4.90
N LEU A 260 13.40 -0.72 -5.89
CA LEU A 260 13.33 -1.31 -7.21
C LEU A 260 14.32 -0.57 -8.10
N GLU A 261 15.30 -1.29 -8.64
CA GLU A 261 16.17 -0.77 -9.68
C GLU A 261 15.44 -0.89 -11.02
N THR A 262 15.30 0.23 -11.72
CA THR A 262 14.71 0.26 -13.06
C THR A 262 15.80 -0.03 -14.08
N ASP A 263 15.61 -1.08 -14.87
CA ASP A 263 16.44 -1.35 -16.03
C ASP A 263 15.61 -1.07 -17.30
N PRO A 264 15.94 -0.06 -18.11
CA PRO A 264 15.21 0.24 -19.34
C PRO A 264 15.09 -0.94 -20.32
N ASN A 265 15.99 -1.93 -20.22
CA ASN A 265 15.99 -3.11 -21.09
C ASN A 265 15.17 -4.27 -20.52
N ARG A 266 14.80 -4.25 -19.23
CA ARG A 266 14.09 -5.35 -18.55
C ARG A 266 12.74 -4.93 -17.96
N THR A 267 12.62 -3.69 -17.52
CA THR A 267 11.47 -3.13 -16.81
C THR A 267 10.50 -2.48 -17.81
N PRO A 268 9.25 -2.95 -17.93
CA PRO A 268 8.25 -2.34 -18.80
C PRO A 268 7.93 -0.88 -18.42
N ASP A 269 7.85 0.02 -19.40
CA ASP A 269 7.53 1.45 -19.17
C ASP A 269 6.19 1.70 -18.46
N ASN A 270 5.26 0.75 -18.63
CA ASN A 270 3.87 0.87 -18.18
C ASN A 270 3.61 0.40 -16.74
N LYS A 271 4.60 -0.19 -16.05
CA LYS A 271 4.47 -0.59 -14.64
C LYS A 271 5.78 -0.35 -13.90
N LYS A 272 5.72 0.41 -12.80
CA LYS A 272 6.90 0.86 -12.04
C LYS A 272 6.92 0.41 -10.58
N ILE A 273 5.96 -0.41 -10.16
CA ILE A 273 5.81 -0.77 -8.76
C ILE A 273 5.57 -2.26 -8.64
N SER A 274 6.29 -2.87 -7.71
CA SER A 274 6.01 -4.20 -7.18
C SER A 274 6.10 -4.20 -5.65
N GLY A 275 5.38 -5.12 -5.04
CA GLY A 275 5.22 -5.26 -3.59
C GLY A 275 5.21 -6.73 -3.17
N TRP A 276 5.53 -6.99 -1.91
CA TRP A 276 5.54 -8.33 -1.32
C TRP A 276 4.32 -8.48 -0.43
N LYS A 277 3.40 -9.37 -0.78
CA LYS A 277 2.19 -9.62 -0.01
C LYS A 277 2.24 -10.95 0.71
N LEU A 278 2.16 -10.93 2.04
CA LEU A 278 2.09 -12.13 2.87
C LEU A 278 0.64 -12.61 2.99
N ASN A 279 0.31 -13.70 2.32
CA ASN A 279 -1.03 -14.27 2.36
C ASN A 279 -1.34 -15.02 3.67
N TYR A 280 -2.63 -15.29 3.87
CA TYR A 280 -3.15 -16.04 5.02
C TYR A 280 -2.63 -17.49 5.12
N ASP A 281 -2.12 -18.03 4.01
CA ASP A 281 -1.56 -19.38 3.86
C ASP A 281 -0.02 -19.40 3.89
N CYS A 282 0.62 -18.27 4.27
CA CYS A 282 2.07 -18.08 4.36
C CYS A 282 2.80 -17.83 3.03
N PHE A 283 2.14 -17.97 1.87
CA PHE A 283 2.81 -17.63 0.61
C PHE A 283 3.04 -16.12 0.49
N VAL A 284 4.22 -15.76 0.01
CA VAL A 284 4.54 -14.38 -0.34
C VAL A 284 4.34 -14.21 -1.84
N LEU A 285 3.41 -13.35 -2.22
CA LEU A 285 3.14 -13.01 -3.62
C LEU A 285 3.84 -11.70 -4.01
N LEU A 286 4.32 -11.63 -5.24
CA LEU A 286 4.74 -10.38 -5.87
C LEU A 286 3.52 -9.72 -6.53
N LEU A 287 3.34 -8.42 -6.26
CA LEU A 287 2.26 -7.58 -6.80
C LEU A 287 2.67 -6.82 -8.06
#